data_AF-A0A367JI33-F1
#
_entry.id   AF-A0A367JI33-F1
#
_cell.length_a   1.000
_cell.length_b   1.000
_cell.length_c   1.000
_cell.angle_alpha   90.00
_cell.angle_beta   90.00
_cell.angle_gamma   90.00
#
_symmetry.space_group_name_H-M   'P 1'
#
loop_
_entity.id
_entity.type
_entity.pdbx_description
1 polymer ?
#
loop_
_entity_poly.entity_id
_entity_poly.type
_entity_poly.pdbx_seq_one_letter_code
_entity_poly.pdbx_strand_id
1 'polypeptide(L)'
;MCGFSAYFHFDSTEPFKALDLETSLQYIQHRGPDSNGIFVSDCGRCGLGHARLSIIDLAGGQQPLSNVSKDIHAIVNGELYDFERIRAELEQKGYSFKTKSDSEIVLPLYEEYGLSFLEHLRGEFAVCIFDSRRNRLIIARDRFGIKPLFYTIQNGTLLVASEMKAFIPMGLKAEWNVDCIMNGGELLGNKTCLKGVYKLPPAHYLVAQPNGFVEIRSYWDADYPEKDVKDTRSVEEMIQGVRERLLESIRLRLRADVPVGVYLSGGIDSSCVAGMATALLREKNPQAKIKAFTISFKDSKDHDESAIADRTAQFIDADFEKLELTESDLLENFEESVWHIEAPQINLNGVGKFMLSKLVRDRGYKVVLTGEGSDEHFAGYAFFLRDYLREPDNAGPEEFRVTDDERAGLSKSLLETLGKTATSTKQPKIDDYEELVKTNKAVNGITGYVFLSKVFSLTPKNFKPEVFQKYGQPNPAFTMVETIN
;
A
#
# COMPACT_ATOMS: atom_id res chain seq x y z
N MET A 1 -0.03 -4.94 12.11
CA MET A 1 1.16 -5.08 11.24
C MET A 1 2.33 -4.46 11.96
N CYS A 2 3.56 -4.95 11.86
CA CYS A 2 4.71 -4.29 12.51
C CYS A 2 4.88 -2.80 12.13
N GLY A 3 5.73 -2.11 12.86
CA GLY A 3 6.21 -0.77 12.54
C GLY A 3 7.70 -0.66 12.87
N PHE A 4 8.40 0.24 12.20
CA PHE A 4 9.79 0.53 12.56
C PHE A 4 10.14 2.00 12.44
N SER A 5 11.22 2.37 13.13
CA SER A 5 11.87 3.68 13.07
C SER A 5 13.38 3.48 12.99
N ALA A 6 14.07 4.26 12.18
CA ALA A 6 15.51 4.18 12.02
C ALA A 6 16.10 5.57 11.76
N TYR A 7 17.39 5.71 12.07
CA TYR A 7 18.17 6.88 11.70
C TYR A 7 19.58 6.49 11.22
N PHE A 8 20.17 7.36 10.40
CA PHE A 8 21.53 7.24 9.92
C PHE A 8 22.18 8.63 9.79
N HIS A 9 23.21 8.88 10.59
CA HIS A 9 23.98 10.12 10.55
C HIS A 9 24.99 10.12 9.39
N PHE A 10 25.02 11.22 8.64
CA PHE A 10 26.10 11.53 7.72
C PHE A 10 27.32 12.04 8.48
N ASP A 11 28.46 12.08 7.80
CA ASP A 11 29.74 12.49 8.36
C ASP A 11 29.65 13.90 8.93
N SER A 12 30.13 14.02 10.15
CA SER A 12 30.15 15.23 10.96
C SER A 12 31.46 15.28 11.74
N THR A 13 31.89 16.49 12.08
CA THR A 13 33.02 16.71 13.00
C THR A 13 32.62 16.44 14.45
N GLU A 14 31.33 16.46 14.75
CA GLU A 14 30.78 16.20 16.08
C GLU A 14 30.52 14.70 16.29
N PRO A 15 30.71 14.17 17.52
CA PRO A 15 30.32 12.81 17.84
C PRO A 15 28.83 12.55 17.57
N PHE A 16 28.51 11.39 17.02
CA PHE A 16 27.12 11.00 16.81
C PHE A 16 26.43 10.76 18.14
N LYS A 17 25.31 11.44 18.35
CA LYS A 17 24.43 11.20 19.48
C LYS A 17 23.24 10.38 19.01
N ALA A 18 23.03 9.23 19.65
CA ALA A 18 21.85 8.41 19.36
C ALA A 18 20.56 9.20 19.53
N LEU A 19 19.64 9.03 18.57
CA LEU A 19 18.30 9.64 18.64
C LEU A 19 17.36 8.78 19.48
N ASP A 20 16.28 9.40 19.98
CA ASP A 20 15.31 8.77 20.88
C ASP A 20 14.39 7.79 20.13
N LEU A 21 14.92 6.58 19.89
CA LEU A 21 14.16 5.49 19.29
C LEU A 21 13.11 4.91 20.22
N GLU A 22 13.30 4.97 21.54
CA GLU A 22 12.31 4.45 22.50
C GLU A 22 11.00 5.22 22.41
N THR A 23 11.07 6.56 22.49
CA THR A 23 9.88 7.40 22.35
C THR A 23 9.35 7.33 20.91
N SER A 24 10.21 7.27 19.89
CA SER A 24 9.77 7.08 18.50
C SER A 24 8.92 5.81 18.33
N LEU A 25 9.33 4.69 18.94
CA LEU A 25 8.58 3.44 18.88
C LEU A 25 7.24 3.52 19.62
N GLN A 26 7.15 4.28 20.72
CA GLN A 26 5.88 4.50 21.41
C GLN A 26 4.82 5.14 20.49
N TYR A 27 5.22 6.05 19.60
CA TYR A 27 4.30 6.68 18.64
C TYR A 27 3.73 5.70 17.61
N ILE A 28 4.36 4.54 17.40
CA ILE A 28 3.95 3.53 16.43
C ILE A 28 3.63 2.17 17.07
N GLN A 29 3.50 2.11 18.40
CA GLN A 29 3.30 0.87 19.15
C GLN A 29 1.98 0.16 18.77
N HIS A 30 0.95 0.91 18.35
CA HIS A 30 -0.33 0.33 17.88
C HIS A 30 -0.16 -0.60 16.68
N ARG A 31 0.91 -0.42 15.90
CA ARG A 31 1.27 -1.32 14.80
C ARG A 31 1.72 -2.66 15.35
N GLY A 32 2.70 -2.64 16.25
CA GLY A 32 3.35 -3.81 16.82
C GLY A 32 3.25 -3.89 18.35
N PRO A 33 2.09 -4.29 18.89
CA PRO A 33 1.84 -4.28 20.32
C PRO A 33 2.55 -5.40 21.11
N ASP A 34 3.08 -6.43 20.45
CA ASP A 34 3.54 -7.65 21.14
C ASP A 34 4.94 -7.51 21.73
N SER A 35 5.86 -6.81 21.06
CA SER A 35 7.22 -6.57 21.55
C SER A 35 7.88 -5.39 20.86
N ASN A 36 8.96 -4.87 21.44
CA ASN A 36 9.85 -3.91 20.78
C ASN A 36 11.30 -4.41 20.79
N GLY A 37 12.15 -3.76 20.00
CA GLY A 37 13.58 -4.01 19.97
C GLY A 37 14.34 -2.84 19.36
N ILE A 38 15.55 -2.58 19.87
CA ILE A 38 16.40 -1.49 19.42
C ILE A 38 17.82 -2.03 19.21
N PHE A 39 18.44 -1.60 18.12
CA PHE A 39 19.86 -1.71 17.86
C PHE A 39 20.42 -0.31 17.64
N VAL A 40 21.57 -0.03 18.23
CA VAL A 40 22.37 1.17 17.95
C VAL A 40 23.78 0.70 17.62
N SER A 41 24.32 1.13 16.49
CA SER A 41 25.69 0.82 16.09
C SER A 41 26.68 1.36 17.13
N ASP A 42 27.83 0.71 17.30
CA ASP A 42 28.82 1.07 18.33
C ASP A 42 29.24 2.55 18.31
N CYS A 43 29.32 3.16 17.11
CA CYS A 43 29.67 4.58 16.95
C CYS A 43 28.48 5.54 17.09
N GLY A 44 27.28 5.04 17.37
CA GLY A 44 26.05 5.82 17.45
C GLY A 44 25.50 6.32 16.11
N ARG A 45 26.18 6.06 14.98
CA ARG A 45 25.80 6.56 13.64
C ARG A 45 24.43 6.08 13.19
N CYS A 46 24.12 4.82 13.42
CA CYS A 46 22.88 4.19 13.00
C CYS A 46 22.12 3.65 14.20
N GLY A 47 20.79 3.84 14.18
CA GLY A 47 19.88 3.17 15.07
C GLY A 47 18.71 2.56 14.31
N LEU A 48 18.30 1.36 14.72
CA LEU A 48 17.19 0.60 14.18
C LEU A 48 16.25 0.24 15.34
N GLY A 49 15.00 0.68 15.27
CA GLY A 49 13.96 0.35 16.24
C GLY A 49 12.79 -0.37 15.57
N HIS A 50 12.26 -1.41 16.20
CA HIS A 50 11.14 -2.20 15.69
C HIS A 50 10.05 -2.37 16.75
N ALA A 51 8.79 -2.22 16.32
CA ALA A 51 7.59 -2.59 17.06
C ALA A 51 6.93 -3.77 16.34
N ARG A 52 6.78 -4.90 17.04
CA ARG A 52 6.42 -6.18 16.45
C ARG A 52 4.96 -6.55 16.69
N LEU A 53 4.28 -6.94 15.61
CA LEU A 53 3.09 -7.79 15.67
C LEU A 53 3.50 -9.19 15.24
N SER A 54 3.41 -10.16 16.14
CA SER A 54 3.86 -11.53 15.94
C SER A 54 2.80 -12.31 15.16
N ILE A 55 3.13 -12.64 13.91
CA ILE A 55 2.28 -13.40 12.97
C ILE A 55 2.94 -14.75 12.61
N ILE A 56 4.24 -14.75 12.34
CA ILE A 56 5.07 -15.93 12.09
C ILE A 56 6.19 -15.98 13.14
N ASP A 57 6.48 -17.19 13.64
CA ASP A 57 7.49 -17.46 14.67
C ASP A 57 7.29 -16.62 15.93
N LEU A 58 6.17 -16.83 16.61
CA LEU A 58 5.70 -15.97 17.69
C LEU A 58 6.76 -15.70 18.78
N ALA A 59 7.63 -16.68 19.08
CA ALA A 59 8.67 -16.56 20.10
C ALA A 59 10.04 -16.12 19.57
N GLY A 60 10.44 -16.53 18.36
CA GLY A 60 11.81 -16.35 17.85
C GLY A 60 12.03 -15.14 16.95
N GLY A 61 10.97 -14.59 16.34
CA GLY A 61 11.09 -13.56 15.30
C GLY A 61 11.33 -12.13 15.79
N GLN A 62 11.98 -11.92 16.93
CA GLN A 62 12.27 -10.58 17.44
C GLN A 62 13.25 -9.84 16.53
N GLN A 63 13.02 -8.54 16.32
CA GLN A 63 13.86 -7.69 15.49
C GLN A 63 14.34 -6.47 16.31
N PRO A 64 15.48 -5.83 15.97
CA PRO A 64 16.32 -6.01 14.79
C PRO A 64 17.00 -7.39 14.67
N LEU A 65 17.01 -7.94 13.46
CA LEU A 65 17.68 -9.17 13.08
C LEU A 65 19.16 -8.89 12.79
N SER A 66 20.03 -9.87 12.99
CA SER A 66 21.46 -9.75 12.67
C SER A 66 21.99 -11.01 11.99
N ASN A 67 22.92 -10.84 11.04
CA ASN A 67 23.65 -11.98 10.46
C ASN A 67 24.57 -12.63 11.52
N VAL A 68 25.28 -13.70 11.14
CA VAL A 68 26.16 -14.44 12.07
C VAL A 68 27.28 -13.54 12.61
N SER A 69 27.89 -12.72 11.74
CA SER A 69 28.99 -11.81 12.08
C SER A 69 28.56 -10.56 12.85
N LYS A 70 27.25 -10.28 12.96
CA LYS A 70 26.67 -9.07 13.57
C LYS A 70 27.16 -7.75 12.95
N ASP A 71 27.56 -7.78 11.69
CA ASP A 71 27.94 -6.59 10.92
C ASP A 71 26.82 -6.11 9.97
N ILE A 72 25.78 -6.93 9.77
CA ILE A 72 24.57 -6.57 9.05
C ILE A 72 23.37 -6.74 9.97
N HIS A 73 22.56 -5.70 10.05
CA HIS A 73 21.33 -5.66 10.84
C HIS A 73 20.15 -5.29 9.98
N ALA A 74 18.99 -5.89 10.23
CA ALA A 74 17.78 -5.64 9.46
C ALA A 74 16.54 -5.50 10.34
N ILE A 75 15.63 -4.63 9.92
CA ILE A 75 14.25 -4.54 10.43
C ILE A 75 13.29 -4.59 9.25
N VAL A 76 12.20 -5.34 9.42
CA VAL A 76 11.21 -5.64 8.40
C VAL A 76 9.82 -5.39 8.98
N ASN A 77 9.03 -4.61 8.27
CA ASN A 77 7.59 -4.55 8.45
C ASN A 77 6.96 -5.15 7.20
N GLY A 78 6.51 -6.39 7.27
CA GLY A 78 6.01 -7.10 6.10
C GLY A 78 5.77 -8.58 6.33
N GLU A 79 5.34 -9.23 5.26
CA GLU A 79 5.27 -10.68 5.12
C GLU A 79 5.98 -11.05 3.82
N LEU A 80 7.00 -11.88 3.92
CA LEU A 80 7.78 -12.41 2.80
C LEU A 80 7.22 -13.78 2.45
N TYR A 81 6.40 -13.81 1.40
CA TYR A 81 5.77 -15.02 0.91
C TYR A 81 6.80 -15.96 0.29
N ASP A 82 6.51 -17.26 0.38
CA ASP A 82 7.36 -18.33 -0.19
C ASP A 82 8.76 -18.40 0.47
N PHE A 83 8.89 -17.85 1.68
CA PHE A 83 10.16 -17.81 2.43
C PHE A 83 10.70 -19.21 2.74
N GLU A 84 9.87 -20.24 2.87
CA GLU A 84 10.35 -21.60 3.16
C GLU A 84 11.16 -22.17 2.00
N ARG A 85 10.76 -21.91 0.75
CA ARG A 85 11.51 -22.30 -0.44
C ARG A 85 12.83 -21.52 -0.51
N ILE A 86 12.75 -20.19 -0.35
CA ILE A 86 13.93 -19.31 -0.40
C ILE A 86 14.93 -19.69 0.70
N ARG A 87 14.45 -19.99 1.91
CA ARG A 87 15.26 -20.48 3.02
C ARG A 87 15.97 -21.77 2.65
N ALA A 88 15.26 -22.77 2.12
CA ALA A 88 15.87 -24.05 1.72
C ALA A 88 16.95 -23.87 0.65
N GLU A 89 16.76 -22.96 -0.31
CA GLU A 89 17.76 -22.61 -1.33
C GLU A 89 19.01 -21.96 -0.72
N LEU A 90 18.83 -21.09 0.28
CA LEU A 90 19.95 -20.44 0.99
C LEU A 90 20.68 -21.39 1.94
N GLU A 91 19.97 -22.31 2.60
CA GLU A 91 20.57 -23.36 3.42
C GLU A 91 21.49 -24.27 2.57
N GLN A 92 21.09 -24.59 1.33
CA GLN A 92 21.94 -25.33 0.38
C GLN A 92 23.21 -24.57 -0.02
N LYS A 93 23.19 -23.23 0.03
CA LYS A 93 24.35 -22.37 -0.19
C LYS A 93 25.24 -22.19 1.05
N GLY A 94 24.85 -22.77 2.19
CA GLY A 94 25.61 -22.73 3.44
C GLY A 94 25.20 -21.61 4.41
N TYR A 95 24.11 -20.90 4.15
CA TYR A 95 23.57 -19.95 5.11
C TYR A 95 22.86 -20.67 6.27
N SER A 96 22.90 -20.06 7.46
CA SER A 96 22.23 -20.58 8.65
C SER A 96 21.27 -19.53 9.22
N PHE A 97 20.20 -20.00 9.83
CA PHE A 97 19.10 -19.18 10.33
C PHE A 97 18.94 -19.37 11.85
N LYS A 98 18.73 -18.28 12.57
CA LYS A 98 18.54 -18.23 14.03
C LYS A 98 17.07 -18.35 14.43
N THR A 99 16.16 -18.00 13.52
CA THR A 99 14.72 -17.91 13.74
C THR A 99 13.95 -18.73 12.71
N LYS A 100 12.63 -18.81 12.87
CA LYS A 100 11.68 -19.32 11.86
C LYS A 100 10.89 -18.19 11.19
N SER A 101 11.21 -16.93 11.51
CA SER A 101 10.61 -15.76 10.91
C SER A 101 10.92 -15.69 9.43
N ASP A 102 9.92 -15.37 8.62
CA ASP A 102 10.04 -15.05 7.21
C ASP A 102 11.01 -13.89 6.99
N SER A 103 10.99 -12.90 7.89
CA SER A 103 11.82 -11.70 7.83
C SER A 103 13.33 -11.98 7.84
N GLU A 104 13.77 -13.13 8.37
CA GLU A 104 15.19 -13.46 8.45
C GLU A 104 15.83 -13.70 7.10
N ILE A 105 15.08 -14.10 6.06
CA ILE A 105 15.63 -14.34 4.71
C ILE A 105 16.28 -13.10 4.09
N VAL A 106 15.90 -11.90 4.55
CA VAL A 106 16.47 -10.63 4.08
C VAL A 106 17.99 -10.58 4.26
N LEU A 107 18.49 -11.06 5.40
CA LEU A 107 19.92 -11.00 5.72
C LEU A 107 20.77 -11.85 4.75
N PRO A 108 20.55 -13.17 4.63
CA PRO A 108 21.31 -14.00 3.70
C PRO A 108 21.06 -13.63 2.23
N LEU A 109 19.85 -13.20 1.84
CA LEU A 109 19.63 -12.70 0.48
C LEU A 109 20.48 -11.47 0.17
N TYR A 110 20.55 -10.51 1.09
CA TYR A 110 21.39 -9.32 0.94
C TYR A 110 22.88 -9.67 0.95
N GLU A 111 23.31 -10.62 1.78
CA GLU A 111 24.70 -11.11 1.78
C GLU A 111 25.09 -11.76 0.45
N GLU A 112 24.19 -12.56 -0.12
CA GLU A 112 24.41 -13.30 -1.37
C GLU A 112 24.35 -12.39 -2.60
N TYR A 113 23.33 -11.54 -2.70
CA TYR A 113 22.97 -10.83 -3.93
C TYR A 113 23.21 -9.32 -3.88
N GLY A 114 23.65 -8.78 -2.74
CA GLY A 114 23.79 -7.33 -2.56
C GLY A 114 22.46 -6.62 -2.75
N LEU A 115 22.41 -5.57 -3.57
CA LEU A 115 21.17 -4.79 -3.79
C LEU A 115 20.13 -5.53 -4.64
N SER A 116 20.52 -6.52 -5.45
CA SER A 116 19.59 -7.35 -6.23
C SER A 116 18.81 -8.35 -5.38
N PHE A 117 19.02 -8.39 -4.06
CA PHE A 117 18.24 -9.22 -3.15
C PHE A 117 16.72 -8.99 -3.26
N LEU A 118 16.32 -7.77 -3.63
CA LEU A 118 14.92 -7.38 -3.82
C LEU A 118 14.23 -8.13 -4.97
N GLU A 119 14.99 -8.54 -6.00
CA GLU A 119 14.47 -9.33 -7.13
C GLU A 119 14.05 -10.74 -6.69
N HIS A 120 14.61 -11.23 -5.57
CA HIS A 120 14.33 -12.53 -4.98
C HIS A 120 13.19 -12.49 -3.95
N LEU A 121 12.71 -11.29 -3.58
CA LEU A 121 11.63 -11.14 -2.61
C LEU A 121 10.26 -11.14 -3.30
N ARG A 122 9.34 -11.91 -2.72
CA ARG A 122 7.90 -11.89 -3.01
C ARG A 122 7.19 -11.56 -1.71
N GLY A 123 6.45 -10.47 -1.65
CA GLY A 123 5.88 -10.05 -0.37
C GLY A 123 5.25 -8.68 -0.40
N GLU A 124 4.70 -8.32 0.75
CA GLU A 124 4.36 -6.94 1.11
C GLU A 124 5.32 -6.54 2.22
N PHE A 125 6.16 -5.54 2.00
CA PHE A 125 7.28 -5.26 2.91
C PHE A 125 7.75 -3.81 2.81
N ALA A 126 8.17 -3.30 3.96
CA ALA A 126 9.16 -2.26 4.08
C ALA A 126 10.35 -2.88 4.83
N VAL A 127 11.56 -2.69 4.32
CA VAL A 127 12.79 -3.23 4.91
C VAL A 127 13.80 -2.12 5.10
N CYS A 128 14.57 -2.19 6.20
CA CYS A 128 15.71 -1.34 6.47
C CYS A 128 16.90 -2.21 6.89
N ILE A 129 18.04 -2.07 6.20
CA ILE A 129 19.27 -2.82 6.41
C ILE A 129 20.39 -1.83 6.71
N PHE A 130 21.11 -2.06 7.80
CA PHE A 130 22.39 -1.41 8.07
C PHE A 130 23.53 -2.40 7.82
N ASP A 131 24.44 -2.07 6.89
CA ASP A 131 25.65 -2.84 6.61
C ASP A 131 26.86 -2.04 7.10
N SER A 132 27.41 -2.42 8.25
CA SER A 132 28.53 -1.72 8.88
C SER A 132 29.84 -1.90 8.10
N ARG A 133 30.00 -2.99 7.36
CA ARG A 133 31.18 -3.25 6.50
C ARG A 133 31.32 -2.18 5.41
N ARG A 134 30.18 -1.68 4.93
CA ARG A 134 30.08 -0.64 3.89
C ARG A 134 29.63 0.71 4.43
N ASN A 135 29.39 0.82 5.74
CA ASN A 135 28.82 1.98 6.42
C ASN A 135 27.61 2.56 5.68
N ARG A 136 26.63 1.73 5.30
CA ARG A 136 25.46 2.19 4.53
C ARG A 136 24.15 1.77 5.15
N LEU A 137 23.14 2.62 5.00
CA LEU A 137 21.74 2.28 5.25
C LEU A 137 21.06 2.02 3.90
N ILE A 138 20.29 0.94 3.83
CA ILE A 138 19.45 0.61 2.67
C ILE A 138 18.03 0.49 3.17
N ILE A 139 17.09 1.17 2.53
CA ILE A 139 15.67 0.98 2.78
C ILE A 139 14.98 0.62 1.48
N ALA A 140 14.00 -0.27 1.52
CA ALA A 140 13.25 -0.64 0.33
C ALA A 140 11.77 -0.87 0.66
N ARG A 141 10.93 -0.62 -0.34
CA ARG A 141 9.48 -0.79 -0.27
C ARG A 141 9.02 -1.79 -1.32
N ASP A 142 8.01 -2.58 -1.01
CA ASP A 142 7.46 -3.58 -1.91
C ASP A 142 6.92 -2.98 -3.22
N ARG A 143 6.67 -3.85 -4.20
CA ARG A 143 6.33 -3.51 -5.59
C ARG A 143 5.15 -2.54 -5.73
N PHE A 144 4.18 -2.62 -4.82
CA PHE A 144 2.96 -1.80 -4.87
C PHE A 144 2.88 -0.79 -3.71
N GLY A 145 3.91 -0.73 -2.87
CA GLY A 145 3.92 0.16 -1.71
C GLY A 145 2.90 -0.21 -0.64
N ILE A 146 2.55 -1.49 -0.50
CA ILE A 146 1.54 -1.98 0.46
C ILE A 146 1.93 -1.60 1.89
N LYS A 147 3.20 -1.78 2.26
CA LYS A 147 3.68 -1.34 3.58
C LYS A 147 4.14 0.12 3.50
N PRO A 148 3.71 0.98 4.45
CA PRO A 148 4.10 2.38 4.45
C PRO A 148 5.57 2.52 4.83
N LEU A 149 6.25 3.44 4.15
CA LEU A 149 7.66 3.75 4.39
C LEU A 149 7.92 5.22 4.05
N PHE A 150 8.26 5.99 5.06
CA PHE A 150 8.55 7.41 4.97
C PHE A 150 10.01 7.68 5.29
N TYR A 151 10.53 8.77 4.73
CA TYR A 151 11.86 9.27 5.06
C TYR A 151 11.93 10.79 5.05
N THR A 152 12.92 11.33 5.75
CA THR A 152 13.31 12.74 5.70
C THR A 152 14.81 12.89 5.94
N ILE A 153 15.41 13.94 5.40
CA ILE A 153 16.80 14.29 5.68
C ILE A 153 16.81 15.65 6.36
N GLN A 154 17.27 15.69 7.60
CA GLN A 154 17.40 16.92 8.36
C GLN A 154 18.65 16.87 9.24
N ASN A 155 19.31 18.02 9.42
CA ASN A 155 20.46 18.16 10.32
C ASN A 155 21.55 17.08 10.09
N GLY A 156 21.89 16.80 8.82
CA GLY A 156 22.88 15.80 8.46
C GLY A 156 22.49 14.35 8.80
N THR A 157 21.20 14.06 8.96
CA THR A 157 20.70 12.74 9.36
C THR A 157 19.54 12.32 8.46
N LEU A 158 19.60 11.08 7.96
CA LEU A 158 18.46 10.42 7.34
C LEU A 158 17.60 9.78 8.44
N LEU A 159 16.32 10.10 8.47
CA LEU A 159 15.31 9.45 9.31
C LEU A 159 14.39 8.62 8.44
N VAL A 160 14.01 7.44 8.93
CA VAL A 160 13.14 6.49 8.22
C VAL A 160 12.13 5.89 9.19
N ALA A 161 10.85 5.82 8.81
CA ALA A 161 9.83 5.21 9.66
C ALA A 161 8.64 4.67 8.87
N SER A 162 7.90 3.75 9.48
CA SER A 162 6.63 3.27 8.93
C SER A 162 5.51 4.32 8.96
N GLU A 163 5.57 5.30 9.87
CA GLU A 163 4.59 6.38 10.03
C GLU A 163 5.35 7.67 10.40
N MET A 164 4.96 8.80 9.81
CA MET A 164 5.67 10.08 9.88
C MET A 164 5.77 10.64 11.29
N LYS A 165 4.76 10.43 12.14
CA LYS A 165 4.78 10.92 13.53
C LYS A 165 5.89 10.31 14.38
N ALA A 166 6.47 9.17 13.97
CA ALA A 166 7.67 8.59 14.58
C ALA A 166 8.90 9.51 14.47
N PHE A 167 8.89 10.48 13.55
CA PHE A 167 9.97 11.45 13.42
C PHE A 167 9.96 12.54 14.49
N ILE A 168 8.83 12.77 15.18
CA ILE A 168 8.69 13.86 16.16
C ILE A 168 9.70 13.72 17.31
N PRO A 169 9.84 12.56 17.98
CA PRO A 169 10.84 12.39 19.05
C PRO A 169 12.29 12.45 18.54
N MET A 170 12.49 12.21 17.23
CA MET A 170 13.79 12.32 16.55
C MET A 170 14.08 13.74 16.05
N GLY A 171 13.28 14.73 16.47
CA GLY A 171 13.52 16.16 16.25
C GLY A 171 12.83 16.77 15.03
N LEU A 172 11.95 16.03 14.34
CA LEU A 172 11.15 16.63 13.27
C LEU A 172 10.23 17.72 13.85
N LYS A 173 10.33 18.92 13.26
CA LYS A 173 9.38 20.00 13.49
C LYS A 173 8.32 19.94 12.40
N ALA A 174 7.13 19.43 12.76
CA ALA A 174 6.03 19.28 11.81
C ALA A 174 5.59 20.65 11.27
N GLU A 175 5.65 20.80 9.94
CA GLU A 175 5.14 21.97 9.23
C GLU A 175 4.29 21.49 8.06
N TRP A 176 3.09 22.07 7.89
CA TRP A 176 2.18 21.70 6.81
C TRP A 176 2.75 22.02 5.43
N ASN A 177 2.75 21.01 4.56
CA ASN A 177 2.98 21.15 3.13
C ASN A 177 1.67 21.48 2.42
N VAL A 178 1.24 22.74 2.53
CA VAL A 178 -0.03 23.22 1.95
C VAL A 178 -0.09 23.01 0.44
N ASP A 179 1.03 23.21 -0.26
CA ASP A 179 1.14 22.96 -1.71
C ASP A 179 0.83 21.49 -2.07
N CYS A 180 1.39 20.55 -1.32
CA CYS A 180 1.09 19.12 -1.49
C CYS A 180 -0.40 18.83 -1.28
N ILE A 181 -0.96 19.30 -0.16
CA ILE A 181 -2.37 19.06 0.21
C ILE A 181 -3.33 19.61 -0.85
N MET A 182 -3.03 20.79 -1.41
CA MET A 182 -3.85 21.38 -2.46
C MET A 182 -3.82 20.57 -3.75
N ASN A 183 -2.65 20.04 -4.12
CA ASN A 183 -2.45 19.30 -5.36
C ASN A 183 -2.65 17.79 -5.19
N GLY A 184 -3.10 17.31 -4.02
CA GLY A 184 -3.33 15.89 -3.73
C GLY A 184 -2.05 15.05 -3.76
N GLY A 185 -0.87 15.66 -3.62
CA GLY A 185 0.42 14.97 -3.75
C GLY A 185 0.69 13.93 -2.67
N GLU A 186 -0.04 13.98 -1.56
CA GLU A 186 0.02 13.01 -0.47
C GLU A 186 -0.70 11.70 -0.80
N LEU A 187 -1.69 11.73 -1.68
CA LEU A 187 -2.40 10.55 -2.17
C LEU A 187 -1.81 10.09 -3.52
N LEU A 188 -1.52 11.06 -4.38
CA LEU A 188 -1.21 10.84 -5.80
C LEU A 188 0.29 10.80 -6.11
N GLY A 189 1.14 11.29 -5.21
CA GLY A 189 2.58 11.39 -5.42
C GLY A 189 3.40 10.84 -4.26
N ASN A 190 4.69 11.19 -4.23
CA ASN A 190 5.62 10.75 -3.19
C ASN A 190 5.83 11.79 -2.06
N LYS A 191 5.21 12.97 -2.18
CA LYS A 191 5.21 13.99 -1.14
C LYS A 191 4.21 13.62 -0.03
N THR A 192 4.26 14.34 1.08
CA THR A 192 3.33 14.18 2.21
C THR A 192 2.77 15.53 2.64
N CYS A 193 1.80 15.50 3.54
CA CYS A 193 1.26 16.71 4.16
C CYS A 193 2.25 17.43 5.07
N LEU A 194 3.43 16.86 5.33
CA LEU A 194 4.49 17.49 6.09
C LEU A 194 5.64 17.92 5.17
N LYS A 195 6.12 19.14 5.34
CA LYS A 195 7.25 19.66 4.54
C LYS A 195 8.51 18.85 4.83
N GLY A 196 9.25 18.53 3.76
CA GLY A 196 10.51 17.79 3.87
C GLY A 196 10.37 16.31 4.25
N VAL A 197 9.14 15.78 4.32
CA VAL A 197 8.87 14.37 4.57
C VAL A 197 8.29 13.74 3.30
N TYR A 198 8.84 12.59 2.92
CA TYR A 198 8.54 11.92 1.65
C TYR A 198 8.19 10.45 1.90
N LYS A 199 7.35 9.89 1.04
CA LYS A 199 7.14 8.44 0.91
C LYS A 199 8.24 7.88 0.03
N LEU A 200 8.83 6.74 0.39
CA LEU A 200 9.61 5.98 -0.59
C LEU A 200 8.64 5.45 -1.66
N PRO A 201 8.89 5.66 -2.95
CA PRO A 201 7.97 5.19 -3.99
C PRO A 201 7.82 3.66 -3.95
N PRO A 202 6.69 3.10 -4.40
CA PRO A 202 6.54 1.66 -4.64
C PRO A 202 7.68 1.12 -5.49
N ALA A 203 8.12 -0.13 -5.26
CA ALA A 203 9.17 -0.78 -6.04
C ALA A 203 10.53 -0.05 -6.05
N HIS A 204 10.80 0.82 -5.07
CA HIS A 204 12.07 1.53 -4.96
C HIS A 204 12.85 1.14 -3.71
N TYR A 205 14.16 1.33 -3.79
CA TYR A 205 15.05 1.35 -2.64
C TYR A 205 15.83 2.67 -2.59
N LEU A 206 16.23 3.06 -1.38
CA LEU A 206 17.11 4.18 -1.10
C LEU A 206 18.39 3.66 -0.44
N VAL A 207 19.55 4.09 -0.95
CA VAL A 207 20.87 3.83 -0.35
C VAL A 207 21.45 5.13 0.17
N ALA A 208 21.86 5.13 1.43
CA ALA A 208 22.51 6.25 2.09
C ALA A 208 23.92 5.87 2.56
N GLN A 209 24.88 6.76 2.34
CA GLN A 209 26.29 6.58 2.71
C GLN A 209 26.79 7.71 3.62
N PRO A 210 27.93 7.54 4.30
CA PRO A 210 28.40 8.48 5.32
C PRO A 210 28.67 9.88 4.75
N ASN A 211 29.16 9.98 3.53
CA ASN A 211 29.45 11.25 2.85
C ASN A 211 28.20 12.08 2.47
N GLY A 212 27.00 11.68 2.88
CA GLY A 212 25.75 12.35 2.51
C GLY A 212 25.19 11.92 1.14
N PHE A 213 25.83 10.96 0.47
CA PHE A 213 25.27 10.39 -0.75
C PHE A 213 23.97 9.66 -0.44
N VAL A 214 22.92 10.03 -1.17
CA VAL A 214 21.60 9.40 -1.13
C VAL A 214 21.15 9.15 -2.55
N GLU A 215 20.78 7.90 -2.83
CA GLU A 215 20.31 7.50 -4.14
C GLU A 215 19.05 6.68 -4.00
N ILE A 216 18.05 6.99 -4.83
CA ILE A 216 16.79 6.27 -4.93
C ILE A 216 16.74 5.61 -6.30
N ARG A 217 16.47 4.29 -6.36
CA ARG A 217 16.34 3.54 -7.61
C ARG A 217 15.13 2.62 -7.57
N SER A 218 14.45 2.51 -8.71
CA SER A 218 13.48 1.44 -8.94
C SER A 218 14.22 0.11 -9.09
N TYR A 219 13.67 -0.96 -8.50
CA TYR A 219 14.13 -2.33 -8.71
C TYR A 219 13.10 -3.18 -9.46
N TRP A 220 11.89 -2.66 -9.69
CA TRP A 220 10.83 -3.39 -10.36
C TRP A 220 9.83 -2.44 -11.01
N ASP A 221 9.31 -2.83 -12.16
CA ASP A 221 8.13 -2.25 -12.77
C ASP A 221 7.32 -3.36 -13.47
N ALA A 222 6.05 -3.09 -13.76
CA ALA A 222 5.23 -3.98 -14.54
C ALA A 222 5.59 -3.87 -16.04
N ASP A 223 5.75 -5.02 -16.68
CA ASP A 223 5.92 -5.11 -18.13
C ASP A 223 4.57 -5.42 -18.78
N TYR A 224 4.12 -4.55 -19.68
CA TYR A 224 2.85 -4.68 -20.39
C TYR A 224 3.14 -4.88 -21.88
N PRO A 225 2.58 -5.93 -22.51
CA PRO A 225 2.75 -6.11 -23.95
C PRO A 225 2.06 -4.97 -24.72
N GLU A 226 2.59 -4.66 -25.90
CA GLU A 226 2.00 -3.67 -26.80
C GLU A 226 0.60 -4.12 -27.29
N LYS A 227 -0.32 -3.15 -27.45
CA LYS A 227 -1.74 -3.40 -27.79
C LYS A 227 -1.99 -4.04 -29.15
N ASP A 228 -0.97 -4.14 -29.99
CA ASP A 228 -1.00 -4.78 -31.31
C ASP A 228 -0.32 -6.16 -31.32
N VAL A 229 0.33 -6.55 -30.22
CA VAL A 229 0.90 -7.88 -30.04
C VAL A 229 -0.21 -8.82 -29.59
N LYS A 230 -0.69 -9.66 -30.52
CA LYS A 230 -1.77 -10.62 -30.27
C LYS A 230 -1.39 -11.61 -29.16
N ASP A 231 -2.23 -11.71 -28.15
CA ASP A 231 -2.13 -12.77 -27.15
C ASP A 231 -2.54 -14.10 -27.79
N THR A 232 -1.71 -15.13 -27.61
CA THR A 232 -1.90 -16.44 -28.24
C THR A 232 -2.69 -17.41 -27.37
N ARG A 233 -2.98 -17.03 -26.12
CA ARG A 233 -3.79 -17.85 -25.21
C ARG A 233 -5.26 -17.81 -25.60
N SER A 234 -5.94 -18.93 -25.42
CA SER A 234 -7.40 -19.00 -25.47
C SER A 234 -8.04 -18.30 -24.27
N VAL A 235 -9.32 -17.93 -24.40
CA VAL A 235 -10.11 -17.34 -23.31
C VAL A 235 -10.12 -18.25 -22.06
N GLU A 236 -10.25 -19.56 -22.26
CA GLU A 236 -10.25 -20.54 -21.15
C GLU A 236 -8.90 -20.57 -20.43
N GLU A 237 -7.79 -20.55 -21.17
CA GLU A 237 -6.44 -20.48 -20.58
C GLU A 237 -6.23 -19.19 -19.78
N MET A 238 -6.78 -18.06 -20.24
CA MET A 238 -6.74 -16.79 -19.50
C MET A 238 -7.55 -16.88 -18.21
N ILE A 239 -8.80 -17.35 -18.26
CA ILE A 239 -9.68 -17.50 -17.10
C ILE A 239 -9.04 -18.42 -16.06
N GLN A 240 -8.58 -19.59 -16.50
CA GLN A 240 -7.94 -20.56 -15.62
C GLN A 240 -6.63 -20.01 -15.05
N GLY A 241 -5.84 -19.30 -15.87
CA GLY A 241 -4.61 -18.65 -15.43
C GLY A 241 -4.83 -17.60 -14.34
N VAL A 242 -5.89 -16.78 -14.42
CA VAL A 242 -6.27 -15.83 -13.37
C VAL A 242 -6.69 -16.57 -12.11
N ARG A 243 -7.56 -17.58 -12.24
CA ARG A 243 -8.05 -18.39 -11.12
C ARG A 243 -6.90 -19.04 -10.34
N GLU A 244 -5.95 -19.65 -11.04
CA GLU A 244 -4.79 -20.32 -10.43
C GLU A 244 -3.89 -19.35 -9.67
N ARG A 245 -3.59 -18.19 -10.26
CA ARG A 245 -2.74 -17.16 -9.63
C ARG A 245 -3.40 -16.53 -8.41
N LEU A 246 -4.73 -16.30 -8.47
CA LEU A 246 -5.48 -15.82 -7.30
C LEU A 246 -5.51 -16.86 -6.18
N LEU A 247 -5.76 -18.14 -6.50
CA LEU A 247 -5.72 -19.23 -5.52
C LEU A 247 -4.32 -19.38 -4.90
N GLU A 248 -3.25 -19.32 -5.69
CA GLU A 248 -1.88 -19.33 -5.19
C GLU A 248 -1.62 -18.14 -4.26
N SER A 249 -2.00 -16.93 -4.69
CA SER A 249 -1.83 -15.69 -3.93
C SER A 249 -2.51 -15.74 -2.56
N ILE A 250 -3.74 -16.28 -2.49
CA ILE A 250 -4.49 -16.46 -1.25
C ILE A 250 -3.88 -17.58 -0.40
N ARG A 251 -3.49 -18.71 -1.01
CA ARG A 251 -2.88 -19.84 -0.30
C ARG A 251 -1.60 -19.41 0.43
N LEU A 252 -0.77 -18.56 -0.19
CA LEU A 252 0.43 -18.00 0.44
C LEU A 252 0.08 -17.10 1.64
N ARG A 253 -0.96 -16.28 1.52
CA ARG A 253 -1.41 -15.36 2.59
C ARG A 253 -2.16 -16.03 3.74
N LEU A 254 -2.62 -17.28 3.55
CA LEU A 254 -3.18 -18.11 4.61
C LEU A 254 -2.11 -18.78 5.49
N ARG A 255 -0.82 -18.64 5.16
CA ARG A 255 0.29 -19.13 6.00
C ARG A 255 0.56 -18.15 7.14
N ALA A 256 0.03 -18.44 8.32
CA ALA A 256 0.26 -17.67 9.54
C ALA A 256 0.18 -18.58 10.77
N ASP A 257 0.88 -18.25 11.85
CA ASP A 257 0.79 -18.96 13.15
C ASP A 257 -0.41 -18.46 13.99
N VAL A 258 -1.23 -17.56 13.43
CA VAL A 258 -2.38 -16.91 14.05
C VAL A 258 -3.62 -17.02 13.15
N PRO A 259 -4.85 -16.92 13.70
CA PRO A 259 -6.07 -16.96 12.89
C PRO A 259 -6.12 -15.84 11.84
N VAL A 260 -6.59 -16.20 10.64
CA VAL A 260 -6.78 -15.29 9.50
C VAL A 260 -8.27 -15.10 9.25
N GLY A 261 -8.72 -13.86 9.22
CA GLY A 261 -10.07 -13.47 8.82
C GLY A 261 -10.13 -12.88 7.41
N VAL A 262 -11.31 -12.44 6.99
CA VAL A 262 -11.51 -11.71 5.74
C VAL A 262 -12.42 -10.51 5.95
N TYR A 263 -12.16 -9.43 5.21
CA TYR A 263 -13.17 -8.39 5.00
C TYR A 263 -14.09 -8.80 3.86
N LEU A 264 -15.39 -8.78 4.11
CA LEU A 264 -16.42 -9.15 3.15
C LEU A 264 -17.38 -7.97 2.94
N SER A 265 -17.34 -7.39 1.75
CA SER A 265 -18.29 -6.37 1.29
C SER A 265 -19.33 -7.00 0.34
N GLY A 266 -20.16 -6.17 -0.30
CA GLY A 266 -21.04 -6.64 -1.37
C GLY A 266 -20.32 -6.83 -2.72
N GLY A 267 -19.08 -6.39 -2.84
CA GLY A 267 -18.30 -6.43 -4.08
C GLY A 267 -17.84 -7.84 -4.50
N ILE A 268 -17.56 -7.98 -5.80
CA ILE A 268 -17.03 -9.23 -6.37
C ILE A 268 -15.64 -9.56 -5.82
N ASP A 269 -14.81 -8.57 -5.53
CA ASP A 269 -13.41 -8.76 -5.15
C ASP A 269 -13.29 -9.45 -3.79
N SER A 270 -13.95 -8.87 -2.78
CA SER A 270 -13.99 -9.42 -1.43
C SER A 270 -14.73 -10.75 -1.38
N SER A 271 -15.79 -10.91 -2.19
CA SER A 271 -16.52 -12.18 -2.33
C SER A 271 -15.66 -13.29 -2.91
N CYS A 272 -14.85 -12.99 -3.94
CA CYS A 272 -13.89 -13.93 -4.54
C CYS A 272 -12.82 -14.34 -3.53
N VAL A 273 -12.23 -13.37 -2.81
CA VAL A 273 -11.23 -13.66 -1.76
C VAL A 273 -11.82 -14.55 -0.66
N ALA A 274 -13.01 -14.22 -0.15
CA ALA A 274 -13.68 -14.99 0.90
C ALA A 274 -14.03 -16.41 0.43
N GLY A 275 -14.55 -16.57 -0.78
CA GLY A 275 -14.89 -17.87 -1.36
C GLY A 275 -13.67 -18.75 -1.59
N MET A 276 -12.62 -18.21 -2.21
CA MET A 276 -11.36 -18.94 -2.45
C MET A 276 -10.66 -19.31 -1.15
N ALA A 277 -10.59 -18.40 -0.18
CA ALA A 277 -10.00 -18.68 1.12
C ALA A 277 -10.78 -19.77 1.86
N THR A 278 -12.12 -19.73 1.81
CA THR A 278 -12.97 -20.79 2.38
C THR A 278 -12.71 -22.15 1.73
N ALA A 279 -12.62 -22.20 0.40
CA ALA A 279 -12.31 -23.43 -0.32
C ALA A 279 -10.96 -24.03 0.10
N LEU A 280 -9.92 -23.19 0.18
CA LEU A 280 -8.57 -23.60 0.61
C LEU A 280 -8.54 -24.09 2.07
N LEU A 281 -9.29 -23.46 2.97
CA LEU A 281 -9.40 -23.93 4.36
C LEU A 281 -10.10 -25.29 4.42
N ARG A 282 -11.10 -25.52 3.57
CA ARG A 282 -11.86 -26.78 3.49
C ARG A 282 -11.09 -27.94 2.90
N GLU A 283 -10.03 -27.69 2.11
CA GLU A 283 -9.09 -28.73 1.69
C GLU A 283 -8.45 -29.44 2.91
N LYS A 284 -8.21 -28.71 4.00
CA LYS A 284 -7.60 -29.25 5.24
C LYS A 284 -8.64 -29.68 6.27
N ASN A 285 -9.75 -28.96 6.36
CA ASN A 285 -10.85 -29.27 7.29
C ASN A 285 -12.20 -28.94 6.62
N PRO A 286 -12.98 -29.94 6.17
CA PRO A 286 -14.25 -29.72 5.48
C PRO A 286 -15.29 -28.90 6.27
N GLN A 287 -15.17 -28.83 7.60
CA GLN A 287 -16.05 -28.05 8.48
C GLN A 287 -15.50 -26.66 8.82
N ALA A 288 -14.37 -26.27 8.23
CA ALA A 288 -13.80 -24.95 8.44
C ALA A 288 -14.75 -23.86 7.97
N LYS A 289 -14.96 -22.86 8.83
CA LYS A 289 -15.65 -21.62 8.53
C LYS A 289 -14.66 -20.48 8.60
N ILE A 290 -14.60 -19.66 7.57
CA ILE A 290 -13.78 -18.46 7.60
C ILE A 290 -14.49 -17.40 8.43
N LYS A 291 -13.73 -16.67 9.27
CA LYS A 291 -14.26 -15.50 9.96
C LYS A 291 -14.31 -14.34 8.97
N ALA A 292 -15.49 -13.78 8.76
CA ALA A 292 -15.73 -12.66 7.86
C ALA A 292 -16.28 -11.47 8.64
N PHE A 293 -15.74 -10.28 8.36
CA PHE A 293 -16.13 -9.03 8.99
C PHE A 293 -16.63 -8.04 7.93
N THR A 294 -17.68 -7.28 8.26
CA THR A 294 -18.20 -6.23 7.39
C THR A 294 -18.63 -4.99 8.17
N ILE A 295 -18.89 -3.91 7.44
CA ILE A 295 -19.53 -2.71 7.95
C ILE A 295 -20.97 -2.67 7.42
N SER A 296 -21.89 -2.20 8.25
CA SER A 296 -23.27 -1.92 7.90
C SER A 296 -23.69 -0.58 8.49
N PHE A 297 -24.59 0.15 7.83
CA PHE A 297 -25.02 1.47 8.26
C PHE A 297 -26.49 1.46 8.67
N LYS A 298 -26.79 1.89 9.90
CA LYS A 298 -28.18 1.93 10.39
C LYS A 298 -29.04 2.97 9.68
N ASP A 299 -28.41 4.10 9.32
CA ASP A 299 -29.12 5.32 8.93
C ASP A 299 -29.14 5.57 7.41
N SER A 300 -28.52 4.70 6.60
CA SER A 300 -28.46 4.87 5.14
C SER A 300 -28.64 3.57 4.37
N LYS A 301 -29.80 3.42 3.73
CA LYS A 301 -30.08 2.29 2.82
C LYS A 301 -29.29 2.36 1.51
N ASP A 302 -28.95 3.57 1.05
CA ASP A 302 -28.27 3.76 -0.24
C ASP A 302 -26.77 3.41 -0.18
N HIS A 303 -26.23 3.26 1.03
CA HIS A 303 -24.82 2.91 1.27
C HIS A 303 -24.65 1.56 1.99
N ASP A 304 -25.74 0.82 2.23
CA ASP A 304 -25.70 -0.47 2.92
C ASP A 304 -25.61 -1.63 1.92
N GLU A 305 -24.38 -2.12 1.68
CA GLU A 305 -24.12 -3.32 0.88
C GLU A 305 -24.33 -4.64 1.65
N SER A 306 -24.73 -4.57 2.92
CA SER A 306 -24.67 -5.74 3.82
C SER A 306 -25.59 -6.89 3.39
N ALA A 307 -26.65 -6.62 2.63
CA ALA A 307 -27.52 -7.67 2.07
C ALA A 307 -26.80 -8.57 1.05
N ILE A 308 -25.88 -8.01 0.27
CA ILE A 308 -25.07 -8.80 -0.68
C ILE A 308 -24.02 -9.59 0.11
N ALA A 309 -23.37 -8.95 1.08
CA ALA A 309 -22.41 -9.61 1.95
C ALA A 309 -23.04 -10.77 2.75
N ASP A 310 -24.28 -10.61 3.26
CA ASP A 310 -25.07 -11.67 3.91
C ASP A 310 -25.25 -12.88 3.00
N ARG A 311 -25.65 -12.63 1.75
CA ARG A 311 -25.86 -13.70 0.76
C ARG A 311 -24.55 -14.45 0.48
N THR A 312 -23.45 -13.74 0.33
CA THR A 312 -22.13 -14.36 0.12
C THR A 312 -21.71 -15.16 1.36
N ALA A 313 -21.87 -14.59 2.56
CA ALA A 313 -21.54 -15.25 3.81
C ALA A 313 -22.34 -16.55 4.03
N GLN A 314 -23.64 -16.53 3.71
CA GLN A 314 -24.51 -17.71 3.74
C GLN A 314 -24.08 -18.75 2.71
N PHE A 315 -23.78 -18.32 1.47
CA PHE A 315 -23.36 -19.22 0.40
C PHE A 315 -22.07 -19.97 0.74
N ILE A 316 -21.10 -19.30 1.37
CA ILE A 316 -19.84 -19.91 1.78
C ILE A 316 -19.89 -20.52 3.19
N ASP A 317 -21.00 -20.39 3.94
CA ASP A 317 -21.13 -20.78 5.35
C ASP A 317 -19.99 -20.21 6.24
N ALA A 318 -19.81 -18.88 6.19
CA ALA A 318 -18.84 -18.15 6.99
C ALA A 318 -19.32 -17.88 8.42
N ASP A 319 -18.37 -17.73 9.36
CA ASP A 319 -18.62 -17.07 10.65
C ASP A 319 -18.62 -15.56 10.41
N PHE A 320 -19.81 -14.98 10.22
CA PHE A 320 -19.99 -13.62 9.74
C PHE A 320 -20.40 -12.66 10.84
N GLU A 321 -19.69 -11.55 10.95
CA GLU A 321 -19.93 -10.52 11.96
C GLU A 321 -20.00 -9.12 11.33
N LYS A 322 -21.04 -8.36 11.70
CA LYS A 322 -21.27 -7.00 11.21
C LYS A 322 -20.90 -5.99 12.29
N LEU A 323 -20.15 -4.96 11.88
CA LEU A 323 -20.05 -3.72 12.63
C LEU A 323 -21.14 -2.77 12.15
N GLU A 324 -22.12 -2.49 13.00
CA GLU A 324 -23.14 -1.49 12.71
C GLU A 324 -22.63 -0.10 13.09
N LEU A 325 -22.64 0.84 12.14
CA LEU A 325 -22.19 2.22 12.32
C LEU A 325 -23.32 3.22 12.08
N THR A 326 -23.27 4.32 12.82
CA THR A 326 -24.06 5.54 12.63
C THR A 326 -23.17 6.67 12.11
N GLU A 327 -23.76 7.79 11.68
CA GLU A 327 -22.99 8.99 11.32
C GLU A 327 -22.20 9.54 12.51
N SER A 328 -22.80 9.54 13.72
CA SER A 328 -22.15 10.01 14.94
C SER A 328 -20.89 9.20 15.26
N ASP A 329 -20.93 7.88 15.10
CA ASP A 329 -19.78 7.00 15.30
C ASP A 329 -18.58 7.43 14.42
N LEU A 330 -18.85 7.76 13.15
CA LEU A 330 -17.82 8.21 12.20
C LEU A 330 -17.25 9.58 12.60
N LEU A 331 -18.09 10.52 13.04
CA LEU A 331 -17.63 11.85 13.42
C LEU A 331 -16.80 11.82 14.71
N GLU A 332 -17.21 11.02 15.69
CA GLU A 332 -16.51 10.85 16.97
C GLU A 332 -15.15 10.18 16.81
N ASN A 333 -14.96 9.33 15.80
CA ASN A 333 -13.71 8.63 15.52
C ASN A 333 -12.86 9.31 14.43
N PHE A 334 -13.30 10.44 13.87
CA PHE A 334 -12.63 11.10 12.75
C PHE A 334 -11.20 11.53 13.10
N GLU A 335 -11.01 12.26 14.20
CA GLU A 335 -9.69 12.78 14.62
C GLU A 335 -8.68 11.66 14.86
N GLU A 336 -9.07 10.62 15.60
CA GLU A 336 -8.22 9.46 15.87
C GLU A 336 -7.86 8.72 14.57
N SER A 337 -8.81 8.59 13.64
CA SER A 337 -8.52 7.96 12.35
C SER A 337 -7.53 8.79 11.51
N VAL A 338 -7.60 10.12 11.56
CA VAL A 338 -6.63 11.01 10.88
C VAL A 338 -5.24 10.87 11.50
N TRP A 339 -5.14 10.73 12.83
CA TRP A 339 -3.87 10.46 13.51
C TRP A 339 -3.18 9.18 13.01
N HIS A 340 -3.95 8.13 12.69
CA HIS A 340 -3.41 6.87 12.18
C HIS A 340 -3.17 6.85 10.67
N ILE A 341 -3.99 7.55 9.88
CA ILE A 341 -3.84 7.62 8.42
C ILE A 341 -2.73 8.60 8.02
N GLU A 342 -2.51 9.66 8.81
CA GLU A 342 -1.53 10.72 8.57
C GLU A 342 -1.70 11.45 7.23
N ALA A 343 -2.90 11.39 6.65
CA ALA A 343 -3.29 12.07 5.42
C ALA A 343 -4.75 12.60 5.51
N PRO A 344 -5.12 13.60 4.70
CA PRO A 344 -6.48 14.10 4.62
C PRO A 344 -7.41 13.00 4.12
N GLN A 345 -8.58 12.92 4.73
CA GLN A 345 -9.61 11.99 4.29
C GLN A 345 -10.55 12.67 3.28
N ILE A 346 -10.67 12.10 2.09
CA ILE A 346 -11.59 12.55 1.04
C ILE A 346 -13.05 12.16 1.33
N ASN A 347 -13.26 11.15 2.16
CA ASN A 347 -14.55 10.62 2.62
C ASN A 347 -14.38 9.90 3.97
N LEU A 348 -15.49 9.46 4.58
CA LEU A 348 -15.48 8.80 5.89
C LEU A 348 -15.26 7.28 5.84
N ASN A 349 -15.00 6.69 4.67
CA ASN A 349 -14.78 5.24 4.55
C ASN A 349 -13.55 4.79 5.34
N GLY A 350 -12.52 5.64 5.38
CA GLY A 350 -11.32 5.43 6.20
C GLY A 350 -11.62 5.30 7.70
N VAL A 351 -12.57 6.10 8.20
CA VAL A 351 -13.04 6.00 9.60
C VAL A 351 -13.76 4.69 9.84
N GLY A 352 -14.66 4.29 8.94
CA GLY A 352 -15.38 3.02 9.05
C GLY A 352 -14.41 1.83 9.09
N LYS A 353 -13.40 1.82 8.20
CA LYS A 353 -12.36 0.77 8.18
C LYS A 353 -11.48 0.78 9.43
N PHE A 354 -11.17 1.97 9.96
CA PHE A 354 -10.46 2.12 11.23
C PHE A 354 -11.26 1.46 12.37
N MET A 355 -12.56 1.74 12.48
CA MET A 355 -13.42 1.11 13.49
C MET A 355 -13.57 -0.40 13.27
N LEU A 356 -13.69 -0.85 12.02
CA LEU A 356 -13.72 -2.28 11.68
C LEU A 356 -12.45 -2.99 12.14
N SER A 357 -11.29 -2.37 11.99
CA SER A 357 -10.02 -2.94 12.47
C SER A 357 -9.95 -3.07 14.00
N LYS A 358 -10.62 -2.18 14.75
CA LYS A 358 -10.78 -2.31 16.20
C LYS A 358 -11.59 -3.57 16.52
N LEU A 359 -12.72 -3.78 15.84
CA LEU A 359 -13.55 -4.99 16.02
C LEU A 359 -12.75 -6.27 15.74
N VAL A 360 -12.01 -6.34 14.62
CA VAL A 360 -11.15 -7.49 14.27
C VAL A 360 -10.20 -7.83 15.40
N ARG A 361 -9.48 -6.83 15.92
CA ARG A 361 -8.55 -7.00 17.03
C ARG A 361 -9.25 -7.46 18.29
N ASP A 362 -10.41 -6.89 18.63
CA ASP A 362 -11.17 -7.22 19.83
C ASP A 362 -11.75 -8.66 19.75
N ARG A 363 -11.84 -9.24 18.55
CA ARG A 363 -12.14 -10.66 18.31
C ARG A 363 -10.91 -11.57 18.27
N GLY A 364 -9.72 -11.05 18.57
CA GLY A 364 -8.48 -11.82 18.64
C GLY A 364 -7.83 -12.12 17.29
N TYR A 365 -8.26 -11.47 16.21
CA TYR A 365 -7.66 -11.62 14.88
C TYR A 365 -6.54 -10.58 14.69
N LYS A 366 -5.40 -11.04 14.16
CA LYS A 366 -4.24 -10.21 13.82
C LYS A 366 -4.07 -9.99 12.31
N VAL A 367 -4.68 -10.86 11.51
CA VAL A 367 -4.55 -10.90 10.05
C VAL A 367 -5.93 -10.98 9.41
N VAL A 368 -6.14 -10.15 8.38
CA VAL A 368 -7.35 -10.14 7.56
C VAL A 368 -6.97 -10.02 6.09
N LEU A 369 -7.62 -10.80 5.22
CA LEU A 369 -7.51 -10.64 3.77
C LEU A 369 -8.55 -9.63 3.28
N THR A 370 -8.21 -8.91 2.22
CA THR A 370 -9.01 -7.85 1.60
C THR A 370 -8.97 -8.02 0.08
N GLY A 371 -10.01 -7.52 -0.61
CA GLY A 371 -10.08 -7.46 -2.08
C GLY A 371 -9.50 -6.17 -2.69
N GLU A 372 -8.89 -5.31 -1.89
CA GLU A 372 -8.26 -4.07 -2.37
C GLU A 372 -7.14 -4.34 -3.39
N GLY A 373 -7.02 -3.48 -4.40
CA GLY A 373 -6.13 -3.65 -5.54
C GLY A 373 -6.77 -4.31 -6.77
N SER A 374 -7.98 -4.87 -6.63
CA SER A 374 -8.68 -5.53 -7.74
C SER A 374 -9.11 -4.54 -8.81
N ASP A 375 -9.77 -3.44 -8.44
CA ASP A 375 -10.22 -2.42 -9.40
C ASP A 375 -9.05 -1.77 -10.14
N GLU A 376 -7.93 -1.54 -9.45
CA GLU A 376 -6.71 -0.99 -10.06
C GLU A 376 -6.05 -1.98 -11.02
N HIS A 377 -6.08 -3.27 -10.71
CA HIS A 377 -5.45 -4.31 -11.54
C HIS A 377 -6.32 -4.72 -12.74
N PHE A 378 -7.65 -4.80 -12.56
CA PHE A 378 -8.60 -5.23 -13.58
C PHE A 378 -9.36 -4.08 -14.23
N ALA A 379 -8.98 -2.83 -13.97
CA ALA A 379 -9.66 -1.63 -14.45
C ALA A 379 -11.17 -1.60 -14.13
N GLY A 380 -11.54 -2.02 -12.91
CA GLY A 380 -12.94 -2.20 -12.47
C GLY A 380 -13.75 -0.91 -12.31
N TYR A 381 -13.08 0.25 -12.23
CA TYR A 381 -13.77 1.53 -12.10
C TYR A 381 -14.50 1.94 -13.40
N ALA A 382 -15.75 2.39 -13.25
CA ALA A 382 -16.59 2.80 -14.38
C ALA A 382 -15.99 3.91 -15.26
N PHE A 383 -15.11 4.76 -14.72
CA PHE A 383 -14.45 5.81 -15.50
C PHE A 383 -13.38 5.27 -16.47
N PHE A 384 -12.88 4.04 -16.31
CA PHE A 384 -11.98 3.41 -17.29
C PHE A 384 -12.70 2.98 -18.56
N LEU A 385 -14.03 2.76 -18.49
CA LEU A 385 -14.82 2.41 -19.67
C LEU A 385 -14.70 3.45 -20.78
N ARG A 386 -14.56 4.73 -20.42
CA ARG A 386 -14.33 5.80 -21.39
C ARG A 386 -13.05 5.56 -22.17
N ASP A 387 -11.94 5.29 -21.48
CA ASP A 387 -10.64 5.10 -22.14
C ASP A 387 -10.60 3.80 -22.93
N TYR A 388 -11.21 2.72 -22.42
CA TYR A 388 -11.41 1.46 -23.15
C TYR A 388 -12.14 1.64 -24.49
N LEU A 389 -13.15 2.53 -24.54
CA LEU A 389 -13.92 2.79 -25.76
C LEU A 389 -13.28 3.82 -26.71
N ARG A 390 -12.10 4.39 -26.38
CA ARG A 390 -11.45 5.38 -27.27
C ARG A 390 -10.77 4.74 -28.46
N GLU A 391 -10.09 3.61 -28.24
CA GLU A 391 -9.30 2.94 -29.25
C GLU A 391 -9.50 1.42 -29.17
N PRO A 392 -9.46 0.70 -30.31
CA PRO A 392 -9.52 -0.75 -30.30
C PRO A 392 -8.29 -1.36 -29.61
N ASP A 393 -8.53 -2.31 -28.71
CA ASP A 393 -7.50 -3.25 -28.26
C ASP A 393 -7.50 -4.48 -29.19
N ASN A 394 -6.40 -4.65 -29.93
CA ASN A 394 -6.25 -5.74 -30.88
C ASN A 394 -5.46 -6.92 -30.30
N ALA A 395 -4.92 -6.80 -29.08
CA ALA A 395 -4.16 -7.86 -28.43
C ALA A 395 -5.08 -8.98 -27.92
N GLY A 396 -6.29 -8.63 -27.46
CA GLY A 396 -7.24 -9.55 -26.85
C GLY A 396 -7.94 -10.53 -27.81
N PRO A 397 -8.56 -11.60 -27.26
CA PRO A 397 -9.35 -12.56 -28.03
C PRO A 397 -10.49 -11.91 -28.81
N GLU A 398 -10.76 -12.43 -30.02
CA GLU A 398 -11.77 -11.87 -30.94
C GLU A 398 -13.19 -11.85 -30.34
N GLU A 399 -13.49 -12.78 -29.43
CA GLU A 399 -14.78 -12.89 -28.73
C GLU A 399 -15.11 -11.68 -27.83
N PHE A 400 -14.10 -10.94 -27.37
CA PHE A 400 -14.27 -9.74 -26.54
C PHE A 400 -14.06 -8.44 -27.32
N ARG A 401 -13.82 -8.51 -28.63
CA ARG A 401 -13.61 -7.32 -29.45
C ARG A 401 -14.92 -6.60 -29.67
N VAL A 402 -14.97 -5.37 -29.19
CA VAL A 402 -16.04 -4.43 -29.51
C VAL A 402 -15.78 -3.90 -30.93
N THR A 403 -16.71 -4.12 -31.84
CA THR A 403 -16.65 -3.58 -33.22
C THR A 403 -16.67 -2.05 -33.19
N ASP A 404 -16.22 -1.40 -34.27
CA ASP A 404 -16.20 0.07 -34.32
C ASP A 404 -17.60 0.69 -34.18
N ASP A 405 -18.63 0.04 -34.76
CA ASP A 405 -20.02 0.48 -34.65
C ASP A 405 -20.57 0.31 -33.21
N GLU A 406 -20.30 -0.83 -32.57
CA GLU A 406 -20.68 -1.05 -31.17
C GLU A 406 -19.96 -0.06 -30.24
N ARG A 407 -18.67 0.20 -30.50
CA ARG A 407 -17.87 1.16 -29.72
C ARG A 407 -18.43 2.57 -29.84
N ALA A 408 -18.82 2.99 -31.04
CA ALA A 408 -19.47 4.27 -31.27
C ALA A 408 -20.82 4.36 -30.53
N GLY A 409 -21.62 3.30 -30.57
CA GLY A 409 -22.89 3.21 -29.84
C GLY A 409 -22.72 3.28 -28.32
N LEU A 410 -21.81 2.48 -27.78
CA LEU A 410 -21.48 2.45 -26.34
C LEU A 410 -20.90 3.79 -25.87
N SER A 411 -20.03 4.41 -26.66
CA SER A 411 -19.47 5.73 -26.37
C SER A 411 -20.56 6.79 -26.29
N LYS A 412 -21.52 6.78 -27.23
CA LYS A 412 -22.67 7.69 -27.21
C LYS A 412 -23.55 7.47 -25.98
N SER A 413 -23.88 6.21 -25.67
CA SER A 413 -24.66 5.85 -24.48
C SER A 413 -23.97 6.27 -23.17
N LEU A 414 -22.65 6.07 -23.09
CA LEU A 414 -21.84 6.51 -21.96
C LEU A 414 -21.87 8.02 -21.80
N LEU A 415 -21.72 8.78 -22.88
CA LEU A 415 -21.82 10.24 -22.86
C LEU A 415 -23.21 10.74 -22.46
N GLU A 416 -24.27 10.08 -22.94
CA GLU A 416 -25.66 10.39 -22.55
C GLU A 416 -25.92 10.07 -21.07
N THR A 417 -25.36 8.97 -20.56
CA THR A 417 -25.47 8.57 -19.15
C THR A 417 -24.72 9.55 -18.27
N LEU A 418 -23.46 9.85 -18.60
CA LEU A 418 -22.65 10.87 -17.92
C LEU A 418 -23.29 12.27 -18.00
N GLY A 419 -23.95 12.60 -19.11
CA GLY A 419 -24.71 13.83 -19.28
C GLY A 419 -25.98 13.90 -18.43
N LYS A 420 -26.60 12.76 -18.11
CA LYS A 420 -27.75 12.66 -17.19
C LYS A 420 -27.33 12.63 -15.71
N THR A 421 -26.18 12.06 -15.36
CA THR A 421 -25.62 12.16 -13.99
C THR A 421 -24.98 13.52 -13.69
N ALA A 422 -24.64 14.30 -14.73
CA ALA A 422 -24.07 15.65 -14.60
C ALA A 422 -25.01 16.70 -13.97
N THR A 423 -26.26 16.37 -13.62
CA THR A 423 -27.13 17.25 -12.84
C THR A 423 -26.86 17.23 -11.33
N SER A 424 -25.93 16.41 -10.81
CA SER A 424 -25.60 16.41 -9.36
C SER A 424 -24.13 16.62 -8.97
N THR A 425 -23.18 16.62 -9.90
CA THR A 425 -21.80 17.08 -9.62
C THR A 425 -21.26 17.82 -10.84
N LYS A 426 -20.95 19.11 -10.67
CA LYS A 426 -20.40 20.01 -11.70
C LYS A 426 -19.30 19.32 -12.51
N GLN A 427 -19.58 19.00 -13.77
CA GLN A 427 -18.55 18.71 -14.76
C GLN A 427 -17.62 19.93 -14.92
N PRO A 428 -16.31 19.74 -15.13
CA PRO A 428 -15.41 20.84 -15.44
C PRO A 428 -15.85 21.55 -16.73
N LYS A 429 -15.83 22.88 -16.71
CA LYS A 429 -16.08 23.72 -17.88
C LYS A 429 -14.84 23.72 -18.80
N ILE A 430 -15.11 24.07 -20.05
CA ILE A 430 -14.23 24.06 -21.24
C ILE A 430 -12.92 24.84 -21.09
N ASP A 431 -12.72 25.65 -20.04
CA ASP A 431 -11.46 26.38 -19.81
C ASP A 431 -10.31 25.47 -19.29
N ASP A 432 -10.62 24.27 -18.76
CA ASP A 432 -9.64 23.25 -18.35
C ASP A 432 -8.86 22.63 -19.55
N TYR A 433 -9.28 22.87 -20.80
CA TYR A 433 -8.82 22.12 -21.97
C TYR A 433 -7.38 22.42 -22.41
N GLU A 434 -6.87 23.65 -22.27
CA GLU A 434 -5.50 23.97 -22.71
C GLU A 434 -4.42 23.33 -21.83
N GLU A 435 -4.68 23.24 -20.52
CA GLU A 435 -3.80 22.57 -19.55
C GLU A 435 -3.92 21.04 -19.66
N LEU A 436 -5.12 20.53 -19.95
CA LEU A 436 -5.39 19.14 -20.36
C LEU A 436 -4.65 18.76 -21.64
N VAL A 437 -4.51 19.67 -22.63
CA VAL A 437 -3.80 19.37 -23.88
C VAL A 437 -2.29 19.19 -23.66
N LYS A 438 -1.69 19.94 -22.71
CA LYS A 438 -0.27 19.79 -22.34
C LYS A 438 0.00 18.51 -21.54
N THR A 439 -0.89 18.16 -20.62
CA THR A 439 -0.79 16.93 -19.81
C THR A 439 -1.18 15.67 -20.58
N ASN A 440 -2.21 15.71 -21.43
CA ASN A 440 -2.63 14.56 -22.25
C ASN A 440 -1.58 14.08 -23.23
N LYS A 441 -0.75 14.97 -23.81
CA LYS A 441 0.37 14.54 -24.67
C LYS A 441 1.43 13.76 -23.89
N ALA A 442 1.60 14.02 -22.59
CA ALA A 442 2.57 13.33 -21.75
C ALA A 442 2.15 11.91 -21.35
N VAL A 443 0.87 11.56 -21.53
CA VAL A 443 0.31 10.24 -21.19
C VAL A 443 -0.48 9.63 -22.35
N ASN A 444 -0.01 9.84 -23.58
CA ASN A 444 -0.55 9.22 -24.80
C ASN A 444 -2.08 9.41 -25.01
N GLY A 445 -2.64 10.53 -24.53
CA GLY A 445 -4.05 10.86 -24.74
C GLY A 445 -5.06 10.05 -23.90
N ILE A 446 -4.60 9.33 -22.88
CA ILE A 446 -5.42 8.70 -21.82
C ILE A 446 -6.13 9.81 -21.02
N THR A 447 -7.32 9.58 -20.46
CA THR A 447 -8.03 10.62 -19.68
C THR A 447 -8.47 10.21 -18.28
N GLY A 448 -8.36 8.92 -17.93
CA GLY A 448 -8.76 8.37 -16.64
C GLY A 448 -8.06 9.04 -15.45
N TYR A 449 -6.79 9.42 -15.62
CA TYR A 449 -6.02 10.14 -14.57
C TYR A 449 -6.66 11.47 -14.17
N VAL A 450 -7.41 12.14 -15.07
CA VAL A 450 -8.10 13.41 -14.76
C VAL A 450 -9.32 13.18 -13.87
N PHE A 451 -10.01 12.04 -14.04
CA PHE A 451 -11.10 11.66 -13.16
C PHE A 451 -10.57 11.20 -11.81
N LEU A 452 -9.54 10.35 -11.84
CA LEU A 452 -8.85 9.88 -10.65
C LEU A 452 -8.39 11.07 -9.78
N SER A 453 -7.86 12.12 -10.40
CA SER A 453 -7.27 13.25 -9.65
C SER A 453 -8.33 14.05 -8.94
N LYS A 454 -9.53 14.14 -9.51
CA LYS A 454 -10.69 14.78 -8.90
C LYS A 454 -11.31 13.96 -7.78
N VAL A 455 -11.30 12.63 -7.90
CA VAL A 455 -11.81 11.72 -6.85
C VAL A 455 -10.89 11.75 -5.64
N PHE A 456 -9.58 11.75 -5.85
CA PHE A 456 -8.57 11.64 -4.81
C PHE A 456 -7.95 12.97 -4.37
N SER A 457 -8.64 14.10 -4.60
CA SER A 457 -8.18 15.42 -4.15
C SER A 457 -9.26 16.19 -3.42
N LEU A 458 -8.84 17.06 -2.50
CA LEU A 458 -9.75 18.01 -1.86
C LEU A 458 -10.28 19.00 -2.89
N THR A 459 -11.57 19.32 -2.78
CA THR A 459 -12.20 20.26 -3.71
C THR A 459 -11.87 21.71 -3.34
N PRO A 460 -11.89 22.67 -4.29
CA PRO A 460 -11.58 24.09 -3.98
C PRO A 460 -12.41 24.72 -2.85
N LYS A 461 -13.64 24.21 -2.60
CA LYS A 461 -14.48 24.67 -1.47
C LYS A 461 -13.90 24.33 -0.08
N ASN A 462 -12.91 23.43 -0.01
CA ASN A 462 -12.25 23.05 1.24
C ASN A 462 -11.13 24.03 1.65
N PHE A 463 -10.78 25.01 0.81
CA PHE A 463 -9.69 25.96 1.07
C PHE A 463 -10.20 27.40 1.16
N LYS A 464 -9.53 28.21 1.98
CA LYS A 464 -9.81 29.66 2.07
C LYS A 464 -9.21 30.41 0.87
N PRO A 465 -9.80 31.54 0.43
CA PRO A 465 -9.31 32.30 -0.73
C PRO A 465 -7.82 32.68 -0.70
N GLU A 466 -7.28 32.97 0.49
CA GLU A 466 -5.89 33.39 0.68
C GLU A 466 -4.89 32.28 0.35
N VAL A 467 -5.32 31.02 0.44
CA VAL A 467 -4.51 29.85 0.07
C VAL A 467 -4.19 29.90 -1.43
N PHE A 468 -5.19 30.20 -2.27
CA PHE A 468 -4.99 30.29 -3.71
C PHE A 468 -4.14 31.50 -4.14
N GLN A 469 -4.16 32.59 -3.37
CA GLN A 469 -3.28 33.73 -3.63
C GLN A 469 -1.81 33.39 -3.43
N LYS A 470 -1.53 32.48 -2.48
CA LYS A 470 -0.15 32.11 -2.12
C LYS A 470 0.39 30.94 -2.96
N TYR A 471 -0.45 29.95 -3.24
CA TYR A 471 -0.02 28.68 -3.85
C TYR A 471 -0.58 28.46 -5.27
N GLY A 472 -1.41 29.37 -5.78
CA GLY A 472 -2.07 29.20 -7.09
C GLY A 472 -3.33 28.33 -7.02
N GLN A 473 -3.86 27.96 -8.18
CA GLN A 473 -4.98 27.02 -8.27
C GLN A 473 -4.47 25.57 -8.21
N PRO A 474 -5.19 24.65 -7.54
CA PRO A 474 -4.77 23.26 -7.45
C PRO A 474 -4.86 22.57 -8.81
N ASN A 475 -3.83 21.83 -9.18
CA ASN A 475 -3.80 21.00 -10.39
C ASN A 475 -3.34 19.56 -10.06
N PRO A 476 -4.23 18.74 -9.46
CA PRO A 476 -3.87 17.37 -9.06
C PRO A 476 -3.63 16.43 -10.25
N ALA A 477 -4.16 16.76 -11.43
CA ALA A 477 -3.87 16.02 -12.65
C ALA A 477 -2.39 16.15 -13.04
N PHE A 478 -1.81 17.35 -12.90
CA PHE A 478 -0.39 17.57 -13.13
C PHE A 478 0.49 16.78 -12.15
N THR A 479 0.12 16.76 -10.86
CA THR A 479 0.85 15.97 -9.84
C THR A 479 0.86 14.47 -10.14
N MET A 480 -0.22 13.92 -10.68
CA MET A 480 -0.18 12.53 -11.16
C MET A 480 0.78 12.35 -12.33
N VAL A 481 0.76 13.24 -13.32
CA VAL A 481 1.67 13.16 -14.47
C VAL A 481 3.13 13.26 -14.03
N GLU A 482 3.46 14.12 -13.07
CA GLU A 482 4.79 14.22 -12.46
C GLU A 482 5.18 12.98 -11.63
N THR A 483 4.21 12.19 -11.17
CA THR A 483 4.49 10.96 -10.41
C THR A 483 4.69 9.76 -11.33
N ILE A 484 4.04 9.78 -12.50
CA ILE A 484 4.16 8.73 -13.52
C ILE A 484 5.47 8.87 -14.32
N ASN A 485 5.93 10.09 -14.57
CA ASN A 485 7.21 10.39 -15.25
C ASN A 485 8.37 10.50 -14.26
#